data_AF-A0A966TGN2-F1
#
_entry.id   AF-A0A966TGN2-F1
#
_cell.length_a   1.000
_cell.length_b   1.000
_cell.length_c   1.000
_cell.angle_alpha   90.00
_cell.angle_beta   90.00
_cell.angle_gamma   90.00
#
_symmetry.space_group_name_H-M   'P 1'
#
loop_
_entity.id
_entity.type
_entity.pdbx_description
1 polymer ?
#
loop_
_entity_poly.entity_id
_entity_poly.type
_entity_poly.pdbx_seq_one_letter_code
_entity_poly.pdbx_strand_id
1 'polypeptide(L)' 'MDVDAVVKTIVALVLAVSMAGCSERYRYACQDPENWDKDFCKKPICEVSQTCPEHIFKDKVRCKE' A
#
# COMPACT_ATOMS: atom_id res chain seq x y z
N MET A 1 34.04 1.30 24.69
CA MET A 1 32.97 1.12 23.69
C MET A 1 33.60 1.36 22.33
N ASP A 2 33.90 0.28 21.62
CA ASP A 2 34.61 0.33 20.34
C ASP A 2 33.68 0.83 19.23
N VAL A 3 34.14 1.79 18.43
CA VAL A 3 33.34 2.42 17.37
C VAL A 3 32.85 1.38 16.36
N ASP A 4 33.67 0.36 16.09
CA ASP A 4 33.36 -0.74 15.18
C ASP A 4 32.23 -1.63 15.68
N ALA A 5 32.14 -1.81 17.01
CA ALA A 5 31.03 -2.55 17.62
C ALA A 5 29.72 -1.76 17.49
N VAL A 6 29.77 -0.44 17.71
CA VAL A 6 28.60 0.45 17.55
C VAL A 6 28.12 0.46 16.11
N VAL A 7 29.02 0.60 15.13
CA VAL A 7 28.67 0.59 13.70
C VAL A 7 28.04 -0.74 13.30
N LYS A 8 28.61 -1.88 13.70
CA LYS A 8 28.03 -3.21 13.42
C LYS A 8 26.65 -3.37 14.02
N THR A 9 26.43 -2.93 15.26
CA THR A 9 25.12 -3.00 15.91
C THR A 9 24.08 -2.13 15.21
N ILE A 10 24.45 -0.91 14.80
CA ILE A 10 23.55 -0.01 14.05
C ILE A 10 23.18 -0.62 12.70
N VAL A 11 24.16 -1.14 11.95
CA VAL A 11 23.92 -1.77 10.64
C VAL A 11 22.99 -2.98 10.78
N ALA A 12 23.20 -3.82 11.80
CA ALA A 12 22.33 -4.97 12.07
C ALA A 12 20.89 -4.55 12.41
N LEU A 13 20.71 -3.49 13.19
CA LEU A 13 19.39 -2.96 13.54
C LEU A 13 18.66 -2.37 12.32
N VAL A 14 19.36 -1.60 11.48
CA VAL A 14 18.78 -1.03 10.26
C VAL A 14 18.32 -2.14 9.31
N LEU A 15 19.12 -3.20 9.14
CA LEU A 15 18.76 -4.36 8.34
C LEU A 15 17.52 -5.07 8.88
N ALA A 16 17.43 -5.28 10.20
CA ALA A 16 16.26 -5.92 10.83
C ALA A 16 14.97 -5.10 10.62
N VAL A 17 15.03 -3.78 10.74
CA VAL A 17 13.86 -2.90 10.53
C VAL A 17 13.44 -2.85 9.06
N SER A 18 14.39 -2.92 8.12
CA SER A 18 14.10 -2.87 6.68
C SER A 18 13.23 -4.04 6.19
N MET A 19 13.29 -5.19 6.88
CA MET A 19 12.47 -6.37 6.56
C MET A 19 11.05 -6.32 7.13
N ALA A 20 10.71 -5.36 8.00
CA ALA A 20 9.38 -5.26 8.62
C ALA A 20 8.32 -4.60 7.71
N GLY A 21 8.64 -4.29 6.45
CA GLY A 21 7.78 -3.51 5.54
C GLY A 21 6.71 -4.27 4.76
N CYS A 22 6.68 -5.61 4.80
CA CYS A 22 5.68 -6.38 4.05
C CYS A 22 4.35 -6.45 4.82
N SER A 23 3.46 -5.49 4.57
CA SER A 23 2.04 -5.62 4.93
C SER A 23 1.18 -5.32 3.72
N GLU A 24 0.12 -6.11 3.51
CA GLU A 24 -0.88 -5.85 2.49
C GLU A 24 -1.62 -4.56 2.87
N ARG A 25 -1.27 -3.46 2.19
CA ARG A 25 -1.85 -2.14 2.39
C ARG A 25 -2.26 -1.61 1.03
N TYR A 26 -3.54 -1.31 0.89
CA TYR A 26 -4.04 -0.60 -0.27
C TYR A 26 -3.59 0.87 -0.20
N ARG A 27 -3.02 1.37 -1.30
CA ARG A 27 -2.62 2.77 -1.43
C ARG A 27 -3.83 3.70 -1.52
N TYR A 28 -4.92 3.22 -2.13
CA TYR A 28 -6.18 3.94 -2.22
C TYR A 28 -7.30 3.09 -1.63
N ALA A 29 -8.23 3.71 -0.90
CA ALA A 29 -9.34 2.99 -0.28
C ALA A 29 -10.18 2.20 -1.30
N CYS A 30 -10.29 2.68 -2.55
CA CYS A 30 -11.00 2.00 -3.63
C CYS A 30 -10.23 0.87 -4.32
N GLN A 31 -8.97 0.60 -3.94
CA GLN A 31 -8.27 -0.63 -4.36
C GLN A 31 -8.82 -1.86 -3.65
N ASP A 32 -9.43 -1.66 -2.48
CA ASP A 32 -10.09 -2.70 -1.72
C ASP A 32 -11.51 -2.96 -2.29
N PRO A 33 -11.82 -4.18 -2.76
CA PRO A 33 -13.13 -4.52 -3.30
C PRO A 33 -14.27 -4.35 -2.28
N GLU A 34 -14.00 -4.46 -0.97
CA GLU A 34 -15.02 -4.26 0.08
C GLU A 34 -15.51 -2.79 0.15
N ASN A 35 -14.76 -1.86 -0.45
CA ASN A 35 -15.10 -0.43 -0.45
C ASN A 35 -15.83 0.03 -1.71
N TRP A 36 -15.99 -0.81 -2.73
CA TRP A 36 -16.53 -0.38 -4.04
C TRP A 36 -17.96 0.14 -3.97
N ASP A 37 -18.77 -0.41 -3.07
CA ASP A 37 -20.17 0.01 -2.88
C ASP A 37 -20.31 1.32 -2.08
N LYS A 38 -19.22 1.85 -1.53
CA LYS A 38 -19.23 3.10 -0.76
C LYS A 38 -19.21 4.30 -1.70
N ASP A 39 -19.87 5.38 -1.29
CA ASP A 39 -20.09 6.54 -2.17
C ASP A 39 -18.79 7.24 -2.59
N PHE A 40 -17.73 7.15 -1.78
CA PHE A 40 -16.42 7.71 -2.14
C PHE A 40 -15.70 6.96 -3.27
N CYS A 41 -16.12 5.75 -3.62
CA CYS A 41 -15.63 4.99 -4.78
C CYS A 41 -16.53 5.12 -6.02
N LYS A 42 -17.62 5.89 -5.92
CA LYS A 42 -18.54 6.17 -7.01
C LYS A 42 -18.28 7.56 -7.59
N LYS A 43 -18.62 7.72 -8.87
CA LYS A 43 -18.60 9.04 -9.52
C LYS A 43 -19.70 9.92 -8.95
N PRO A 44 -19.48 11.25 -8.82
CA PRO A 44 -18.32 12.03 -9.28
C PRO A 44 -17.17 12.13 -8.27
N ILE A 45 -17.32 11.59 -7.05
CA ILE A 45 -16.38 11.83 -5.94
C ILE A 45 -15.00 11.25 -6.26
N CYS A 46 -14.96 9.99 -6.71
CA CYS A 46 -13.70 9.31 -7.02
C CYS A 46 -12.99 9.87 -8.28
N GLU A 47 -13.71 10.62 -9.13
CA GLU A 47 -13.21 11.15 -10.40
C GLU A 47 -12.26 12.32 -10.15
N VAL A 48 -12.59 13.18 -9.18
CA VAL A 48 -11.79 14.35 -8.79
C VAL A 48 -10.44 13.91 -8.23
N SER A 49 -10.42 12.84 -7.45
CA SER A 49 -9.19 12.25 -6.91
C SER A 49 -8.48 11.32 -7.91
N GLN A 50 -9.12 10.98 -9.03
CA GLN A 50 -8.67 9.96 -9.99
C GLN A 50 -8.38 8.60 -9.32
N THR A 51 -9.13 8.28 -8.27
CA THR A 51 -9.00 7.03 -7.51
C THR A 51 -10.18 6.10 -7.74
N CYS A 52 -11.00 6.33 -8.77
CA CYS A 52 -12.07 5.40 -9.10
C CYS A 52 -11.49 4.01 -9.42
N PRO A 53 -12.22 2.92 -9.10
CA PRO A 53 -11.78 1.56 -9.42
C PRO A 53 -11.39 1.38 -10.89
N GLU A 54 -12.11 2.01 -11.82
CA GLU A 54 -11.82 1.95 -13.26
C GLU A 54 -10.50 2.62 -13.70
N HIS A 55 -10.01 3.61 -12.94
CA HIS A 55 -8.71 4.24 -13.21
C HIS A 55 -7.56 3.36 -12.69
N ILE A 56 -7.81 2.64 -11.60
CA ILE A 56 -6.80 1.82 -10.92
C ILE A 56 -6.69 0.45 -11.59
N PHE A 57 -7.81 -0.12 -12.03
CA PHE A 57 -7.90 -1.40 -12.72
C PHE A 57 -8.23 -1.15 -14.21
N LYS A 58 -7.23 -0.83 -15.03
CA LYS A 58 -7.39 -0.78 -16.50
C LYS A 58 -7.63 -2.18 -17.05
N ASP A 59 -8.79 -2.37 -17.67
CA ASP A 59 -9.22 -3.56 -18.41
C ASP A 59 -8.99 -4.91 -17.73
N LYS A 60 -10.00 -5.28 -16.93
CA LYS A 60 -10.35 -6.62 -16.44
C LYS A 60 -9.23 -7.44 -15.78
N VAL A 61 -9.20 -7.38 -14.45
CA VAL A 61 -9.20 -8.61 -13.66
C VAL A 61 -10.21 -8.43 -12.53
N ARG A 62 -11.41 -8.98 -12.71
CA ARG A 62 -12.10 -9.52 -11.52
C ARG A 62 -11.09 -10.48 -10.93
N CYS A 63 -10.50 -10.16 -9.78
CA CYS A 63 -9.88 -11.16 -8.93
C CYS A 63 -11.03 -12.08 -8.51
N LYS A 64 -11.39 -12.99 -9.41
CA LYS A 64 -12.34 -14.04 -9.15
C LYS A 64 -11.51 -15.12 -8.48
N GLU A 65 -11.87 -15.34 -7.22
CA GLU A 65 -11.49 -16.44 -6.32
C GLU A 65 -11.02 -17.71 -7.04
#